data_AF-A0A5S3Z7G1-F1
#
_entry.id   AF-A0A5S3Z7G1-F1
#
_cell.length_a   1.000
_cell.length_b   1.000
_cell.length_c   1.000
_cell.angle_alpha   90.00
_cell.angle_beta   90.00
_cell.angle_gamma   90.00
#
_symmetry.space_group_name_H-M   'P 1'
#
loop_
_entity.id
_entity.type
_entity.pdbx_description
1 polymer ?
#
loop_
_entity_poly.entity_id
_entity_poly.type
_entity_poly.pdbx_seq_one_letter_code
_entity_poly.pdbx_strand_id
1 'polypeptide(L)'
;MGINVTGNYALDKAHLLKFQFATGEGIARYINDPCCSIYSAITGGSDAGLNSNGNLQAIGISGGFVYLDKQWSERFTSSLGVSYVDVDNLATQHARAFNNSLYSTINLIWNPTMMSRLGVELQYGEVENFAGEQADNLRLQTSFGFKY
;
A
#
# COMPACT_ATOMS: atom_id res chain seq x y z
N MET A 1 -6.88 2.26 19.59
CA MET A 1 -5.48 2.77 19.66
C MET A 1 -4.70 2.23 18.46
N GLY A 2 -3.59 2.85 18.06
CA GLY A 2 -2.80 2.39 16.90
C GLY A 2 -1.29 2.48 17.12
N ILE A 3 -0.55 1.61 16.44
CA ILE A 3 0.90 1.47 16.46
C ILE A 3 1.40 1.59 15.03
N ASN A 4 2.50 2.31 14.82
CA ASN A 4 3.20 2.38 13.55
C ASN A 4 4.70 2.16 13.80
N VAL A 5 5.28 1.20 13.07
CA VAL A 5 6.71 0.87 13.09
C VAL A 5 7.23 1.04 11.67
N THR A 6 8.32 1.78 11.53
CA THR A 6 9.00 2.00 10.24
C THR A 6 10.49 1.79 10.41
N GLY A 7 11.14 1.40 9.33
CA GLY A 7 12.58 1.24 9.34
C GLY A 7 13.18 1.16 7.95
N ASN A 8 14.48 1.38 7.91
CA ASN A 8 15.31 0.98 6.80
C ASN A 8 16.59 0.34 7.34
N TYR A 9 17.14 -0.60 6.59
CA TYR A 9 18.32 -1.37 6.97
C TYR A 9 19.18 -1.64 5.74
N ALA A 10 20.41 -1.14 5.74
CA ALA A 10 21.38 -1.42 4.69
C ALA A 10 21.91 -2.86 4.86
N LEU A 11 21.54 -3.75 3.95
CA LEU A 11 22.02 -5.14 3.94
C LEU A 11 23.50 -5.18 3.54
N ASP A 12 23.86 -4.36 2.55
CA ASP A 12 25.23 -4.12 2.11
C ASP A 12 25.33 -2.72 1.44
N LYS A 13 26.43 -2.46 0.72
CA LYS A 13 26.65 -1.18 0.03
C LYS A 13 25.69 -0.93 -1.15
N ALA A 14 25.09 -1.98 -1.69
CA ALA A 14 24.23 -1.96 -2.86
C ALA A 14 22.76 -2.24 -2.54
N HIS A 15 22.43 -2.82 -1.38
CA HIS A 15 21.08 -3.24 -1.04
C HIS A 15 20.55 -2.55 0.23
N LEU A 16 19.37 -1.94 0.10
CA LEU A 16 18.68 -1.26 1.21
C LEU A 16 17.28 -1.85 1.37
N LEU A 17 17.02 -2.46 2.52
CA LEU A 17 15.70 -2.91 2.93
C LEU A 17 14.95 -1.74 3.55
N LYS A 18 13.69 -1.56 3.18
CA LYS A 18 12.76 -0.59 3.78
C LYS A 18 11.50 -1.33 4.18
N PHE A 19 10.95 -1.01 5.33
CA PHE A 19 9.70 -1.63 5.78
C PHE A 19 8.87 -0.67 6.63
N GLN A 20 7.57 -0.90 6.61
CA GLN A 20 6.62 -0.27 7.50
C GLN A 20 5.55 -1.27 7.88
N PHE A 21 5.08 -1.18 9.11
CA PHE A 21 3.89 -1.86 9.57
C PHE A 21 3.08 -0.92 10.47
N ALA A 22 1.77 -0.86 10.24
CA ALA A 22 0.82 -0.08 10.99
C ALA A 22 -0.35 -0.97 11.36
N THR A 23 -0.81 -0.90 12.60
CA THR A 23 -2.00 -1.62 13.05
C THR A 23 -2.74 -0.82 14.10
N GLY A 24 -4.07 -0.92 14.13
CA GLY A 24 -4.88 -0.24 15.13
C GLY A 24 -6.35 -0.20 14.77
N GLU A 25 -7.13 0.37 15.68
CA GLU A 25 -8.57 0.53 15.53
C GLU A 25 -8.90 1.97 15.11
N GLY A 26 -9.73 2.12 14.07
CA GLY A 26 -10.18 3.43 13.58
C GLY A 26 -9.06 4.29 12.99
N ILE A 27 -8.10 3.64 12.34
CA ILE A 27 -6.94 4.29 11.71
C ILE A 27 -6.98 4.23 10.18
N ALA A 28 -8.14 3.92 9.59
CA ALA A 28 -8.30 3.74 8.14
C ALA A 28 -7.82 4.97 7.38
N ARG A 29 -8.08 6.15 7.95
CA ARG A 29 -7.66 7.42 7.38
C ARG A 29 -6.15 7.55 7.13
N TYR A 30 -5.33 6.79 7.85
CA TYR A 30 -3.87 6.84 7.75
C TYR A 30 -3.28 5.77 6.83
N ILE A 31 -4.12 4.94 6.21
CA ILE A 31 -3.72 3.84 5.32
C ILE A 31 -4.35 4.11 3.94
N ASN A 32 -3.55 3.97 2.88
CA ASN A 32 -3.85 4.53 1.55
C ASN A 32 -5.19 4.07 0.96
N ASP A 33 -5.46 2.76 0.98
CA ASP A 33 -6.66 2.20 0.33
C ASP A 33 -7.95 2.37 1.14
N PRO A 34 -7.99 2.11 2.47
CA PRO A 34 -9.21 2.22 3.25
C PRO A 34 -9.57 3.68 3.62
N CYS A 35 -8.68 4.67 3.43
CA CYS A 35 -8.94 6.05 3.87
C CYS A 35 -9.97 6.80 3.05
N CYS A 36 -10.07 6.51 1.75
CA CYS A 36 -10.46 7.53 0.78
C CYS A 36 -11.28 6.97 -0.39
N SER A 37 -12.29 6.15 -0.09
CA SER A 37 -13.23 5.68 -1.10
C SER A 37 -14.21 6.80 -1.51
N ILE A 38 -14.10 7.28 -2.75
CA ILE A 38 -15.15 8.10 -3.39
C ILE A 38 -16.50 7.36 -3.42
N TYR A 39 -16.44 6.02 -3.34
CA TYR A 39 -17.58 5.13 -3.27
C TYR A 39 -18.02 4.82 -1.84
N SER A 40 -17.63 5.61 -0.84
CA SER A 40 -17.99 5.41 0.59
C SER A 40 -19.50 5.30 0.85
N ALA A 41 -20.35 5.87 0.00
CA ALA A 41 -21.79 5.69 0.06
C ALA A 41 -22.25 4.24 -0.24
N ILE A 42 -21.42 3.44 -0.91
CA ILE A 42 -21.69 2.07 -1.36
C ILE A 42 -20.76 1.07 -0.65
N THR A 43 -19.52 1.45 -0.38
CA THR A 43 -18.52 0.62 0.32
C THR A 43 -18.59 0.80 1.84
N GLY A 44 -19.20 1.88 2.33
CA GLY A 44 -19.06 2.28 3.72
C GLY A 44 -17.68 2.89 4.00
N GLY A 45 -17.52 3.38 5.24
CA GLY A 45 -16.23 3.76 5.79
C GLY A 45 -15.57 2.59 6.53
N SER A 46 -14.26 2.73 6.77
CA SER A 46 -13.45 1.70 7.44
C SER A 46 -12.91 2.15 8.80
N ASP A 47 -13.28 3.33 9.32
CA ASP A 47 -12.83 3.78 10.64
C ASP A 47 -13.71 3.25 11.79
N ALA A 48 -15.03 3.23 11.60
CA ALA A 48 -15.98 2.73 12.59
C ALA A 48 -17.29 2.29 11.94
N GLY A 49 -17.97 1.35 12.59
CA GLY A 49 -19.30 0.87 12.21
C GLY A 49 -20.11 0.41 13.41
N LEU A 50 -21.39 0.13 13.23
CA LEU A 50 -22.22 -0.44 14.30
C LEU A 50 -22.01 -1.93 14.34
N ASN A 51 -21.75 -2.55 15.48
CA ASN A 51 -21.70 -4.02 15.57
C ASN A 51 -23.11 -4.64 15.53
N SER A 52 -23.20 -5.97 15.63
CA SER A 52 -24.48 -6.71 15.61
C SER A 52 -25.46 -6.31 16.72
N ASN A 53 -24.98 -5.66 17.78
CA ASN A 53 -25.79 -5.18 18.90
C ASN A 53 -26.19 -3.70 18.73
N GLY A 54 -25.84 -3.06 17.60
CA GLY A 54 -26.12 -1.65 17.33
C GLY A 54 -25.18 -0.69 18.05
N ASN A 55 -24.08 -1.17 18.64
CA ASN A 55 -23.10 -0.32 19.33
C ASN A 55 -22.01 0.12 18.35
N LEU A 56 -21.59 1.39 18.43
CA LEU A 56 -20.48 1.90 17.63
C LEU A 56 -19.16 1.23 18.06
N GLN A 57 -18.47 0.63 17.10
CA GLN A 57 -17.19 -0.05 17.26
C GLN A 57 -16.19 0.48 16.24
N ALA A 58 -14.98 0.76 16.67
CA ALA A 58 -13.87 1.10 15.79
C ALA A 58 -13.40 -0.16 15.05
N ILE A 59 -13.15 -0.04 13.75
CA ILE A 59 -12.76 -1.16 12.89
C ILE A 59 -11.25 -1.35 12.97
N GLY A 60 -10.81 -2.60 13.15
CA GLY A 60 -9.39 -2.96 13.19
C GLY A 60 -8.80 -2.96 11.79
N ILE A 61 -7.62 -2.38 11.63
CA ILE A 61 -6.89 -2.35 10.35
C ILE A 61 -5.41 -2.61 10.62
N SER A 62 -4.83 -3.46 9.79
CA SER A 62 -3.40 -3.71 9.74
C SER A 62 -2.89 -3.54 8.33
N GLY A 63 -1.74 -2.91 8.15
CA GLY A 63 -1.17 -2.71 6.83
C GLY A 63 0.31 -2.46 6.90
N GLY A 64 1.03 -2.80 5.84
CA GLY A 64 2.46 -2.63 5.81
C GLY A 64 3.06 -2.85 4.44
N PHE A 65 4.34 -2.56 4.34
CA PHE A 65 5.11 -2.80 3.14
C PHE A 65 6.51 -3.25 3.48
N VAL A 66 7.12 -3.94 2.51
CA VAL A 66 8.55 -4.22 2.48
C VAL A 66 9.06 -3.92 1.08
N TYR A 67 10.16 -3.19 1.00
CA TYR A 67 10.83 -2.82 -0.24
C TYR A 67 12.31 -3.16 -0.15
N LEU A 68 12.85 -3.70 -1.24
CA LEU A 68 14.27 -3.96 -1.42
C LEU A 68 14.78 -3.09 -2.57
N ASP A 69 15.57 -2.10 -2.23
CA ASP A 69 16.28 -1.29 -3.21
C ASP A 69 17.63 -1.93 -3.54
N LYS A 70 18.00 -1.88 -4.82
CA LYS A 70 19.28 -2.36 -5.33
C LYS A 70 19.95 -1.30 -6.20
N GLN A 71 21.16 -0.91 -5.81
CA GLN A 71 22.06 -0.06 -6.57
C GLN A 71 22.97 -0.95 -7.43
N TRP A 72 22.73 -1.00 -8.74
CA TRP A 72 23.55 -1.78 -9.67
C TRP A 72 24.85 -1.06 -10.04
N SER A 73 24.78 0.27 -10.18
CA SER A 73 25.90 1.17 -10.42
C SER A 73 25.48 2.59 -10.03
N GLU A 74 26.37 3.59 -10.08
CA GLU A 74 26.02 5.00 -9.83
C GLU A 74 24.86 5.52 -10.69
N ARG A 75 24.58 4.86 -11.84
CA ARG A 75 23.55 5.28 -12.79
C ARG A 75 22.32 4.40 -12.80
N PHE A 76 22.34 3.23 -12.16
CA PHE A 76 21.23 2.28 -12.22
C PHE A 76 20.76 1.85 -10.83
N THR A 77 19.48 2.02 -10.59
CA THR A 77 18.80 1.58 -9.37
C THR A 77 17.55 0.81 -9.73
N SER A 78 17.27 -0.26 -8.99
CA SER A 78 15.99 -0.96 -9.01
C SER A 78 15.39 -0.99 -7.63
N SER A 79 14.08 -1.12 -7.56
CA SER A 79 13.35 -1.38 -6.33
C SER A 79 12.32 -2.46 -6.59
N LEU A 80 12.19 -3.39 -5.66
CA LEU A 80 11.14 -4.41 -5.62
C LEU A 80 10.39 -4.25 -4.31
N GLY A 81 9.09 -4.12 -4.36
CA GLY A 81 8.27 -3.95 -3.18
C GLY A 81 7.02 -4.80 -3.18
N VAL A 82 6.56 -5.13 -1.99
CA VAL A 82 5.24 -5.68 -1.73
C VAL A 82 4.61 -4.93 -0.56
N SER A 83 3.31 -4.67 -0.64
CA SER A 83 2.52 -4.11 0.43
C SER A 83 1.20 -4.84 0.55
N TYR A 84 0.71 -4.96 1.78
CA TYR A 84 -0.54 -5.61 2.09
C TYR A 84 -1.31 -4.79 3.11
N VAL A 85 -2.63 -4.73 2.95
CA VAL A 85 -3.56 -4.11 3.90
C VAL A 85 -4.69 -5.09 4.17
N ASP A 86 -5.12 -5.14 5.42
CA ASP A 86 -6.13 -6.03 5.96
C ASP A 86 -7.06 -5.26 6.91
N VAL A 87 -8.35 -5.52 6.81
CA VAL A 87 -9.40 -4.87 7.61
C VAL A 87 -10.24 -5.92 8.30
N ASP A 88 -10.32 -5.82 9.63
CA ASP A 88 -11.19 -6.65 10.46
C ASP A 88 -12.65 -6.19 10.32
N ASN A 89 -13.29 -6.57 9.20
CA ASN A 89 -14.63 -6.08 8.88
C ASN A 89 -15.68 -6.50 9.92
N LEU A 90 -16.62 -5.61 10.21
CA LEU A 90 -17.80 -5.92 11.03
C LEU A 90 -18.88 -6.58 10.18
N ALA A 91 -19.65 -7.52 10.76
CA ALA A 91 -20.73 -8.24 10.08
C ALA A 91 -21.85 -7.34 9.49
N THR A 92 -21.91 -6.10 9.94
CA THR A 92 -22.89 -5.07 9.56
C THR A 92 -22.38 -4.15 8.46
N GLN A 93 -21.12 -4.26 8.05
CA GLN A 93 -20.58 -3.47 6.95
C GLN A 93 -21.24 -3.86 5.62
N HIS A 94 -21.17 -2.95 4.65
CA HIS A 94 -21.67 -3.22 3.31
C HIS A 94 -20.92 -4.41 2.69
N ALA A 95 -21.62 -5.20 1.88
CA ALA A 95 -21.02 -6.30 1.11
C ALA A 95 -19.81 -5.85 0.28
N ARG A 96 -19.82 -4.60 -0.21
CA ARG A 96 -18.72 -4.00 -0.99
C ARG A 96 -17.69 -3.24 -0.15
N ALA A 97 -17.70 -3.40 1.18
CA ALA A 97 -16.69 -2.79 2.03
C ALA A 97 -15.30 -3.34 1.67
N PHE A 98 -14.28 -2.48 1.75
CA PHE A 98 -12.90 -2.89 1.55
C PHE A 98 -12.51 -3.91 2.63
N ASN A 99 -11.91 -5.03 2.21
CA ASN A 99 -11.45 -6.09 3.10
C ASN A 99 -9.92 -6.14 3.11
N ASN A 100 -9.31 -6.43 1.96
CA ASN A 100 -7.86 -6.50 1.85
C ASN A 100 -7.35 -5.98 0.50
N SER A 101 -6.07 -5.64 0.46
CA SER A 101 -5.35 -5.34 -0.78
C SER A 101 -3.92 -5.85 -0.75
N LEU A 102 -3.44 -6.27 -1.91
CA LEU A 102 -2.06 -6.65 -2.16
C LEU A 102 -1.53 -5.81 -3.32
N TYR A 103 -0.39 -5.16 -3.12
CA TYR A 103 0.34 -4.50 -4.21
C TYR A 103 1.76 -5.01 -4.28
N SER A 104 2.22 -5.28 -5.49
CA SER A 104 3.60 -5.64 -5.79
C SER A 104 4.12 -4.71 -6.88
N THR A 105 5.32 -4.18 -6.68
CA THR A 105 5.93 -3.22 -7.61
C THR A 105 7.36 -3.59 -7.89
N ILE A 106 7.78 -3.42 -9.15
CA ILE A 106 9.18 -3.51 -9.53
C ILE A 106 9.51 -2.37 -10.48
N ASN A 107 10.62 -1.69 -10.23
CA ASN A 107 11.09 -0.63 -11.11
C ASN A 107 12.56 -0.76 -11.46
N LEU A 108 12.89 -0.10 -12.56
CA LEU A 108 14.25 0.15 -13.00
C LEU A 108 14.36 1.63 -13.35
N ILE A 109 15.33 2.28 -12.74
CA ILE A 109 15.60 3.69 -12.90
C ILE A 109 17.03 3.83 -13.40
N TRP A 110 17.16 4.55 -14.50
CA TRP A 110 18.41 4.94 -15.11
C TRP A 110 18.63 6.45 -14.95
N ASN A 111 19.81 6.83 -14.49
CA ASN A 111 20.25 8.21 -14.35
C ASN A 111 21.42 8.43 -15.33
N PRO A 112 21.17 8.82 -16.60
CA PRO A 112 22.22 9.05 -17.58
C PRO A 112 23.20 10.15 -17.15
N THR A 113 22.67 11.16 -16.45
CA THR A 113 23.40 12.29 -15.88
C THR A 113 22.94 12.52 -14.44
N MET A 114 23.63 13.38 -13.69
CA MET A 114 23.20 13.81 -12.35
C MET A 114 21.87 14.60 -12.36
N MET A 115 21.46 15.10 -13.53
CA MET A 115 20.28 15.96 -13.71
C MET A 115 19.11 15.24 -14.38
N SER A 116 19.28 14.03 -14.92
CA SER A 116 18.26 13.31 -15.66
C SER A 116 17.95 11.95 -15.06
N ARG A 117 16.67 11.60 -15.00
CA ARG A 117 16.17 10.33 -14.47
C ARG A 117 15.12 9.77 -15.42
N LEU A 118 15.34 8.54 -15.86
CA LEU A 118 14.42 7.77 -16.68
C LEU A 118 14.00 6.55 -15.87
N GLY A 119 12.70 6.25 -15.83
CA GLY A 119 12.18 5.13 -15.05
C GLY A 119 11.18 4.31 -15.85
N VAL A 120 11.19 3.01 -15.60
CA VAL A 120 10.10 2.10 -15.96
C VAL A 120 9.68 1.36 -14.70
N GLU A 121 8.38 1.20 -14.51
CA GLU A 121 7.80 0.55 -13.35
C GLU A 121 6.66 -0.37 -13.78
N LEU A 122 6.66 -1.59 -13.25
CA LEU A 122 5.58 -2.54 -13.36
C LEU A 122 4.94 -2.69 -11.98
N GLN A 123 3.62 -2.54 -11.92
CA GLN A 123 2.84 -2.69 -10.71
C GLN A 123 1.75 -3.72 -10.94
N TYR A 124 1.60 -4.65 -10.00
CA TYR A 124 0.47 -5.56 -9.90
C TYR A 124 -0.27 -5.24 -8.61
N GLY A 125 -1.59 -5.07 -8.69
CA GLY A 125 -2.43 -4.83 -7.52
C GLY A 125 -3.65 -5.73 -7.56
N GLU A 126 -4.05 -6.22 -6.40
CA GLU A 126 -5.27 -6.99 -6.17
C GLU A 126 -6.01 -6.39 -4.98
N VAL A 127 -7.33 -6.34 -5.06
CA VAL A 127 -8.21 -5.89 -3.99
C VAL A 127 -9.37 -6.86 -3.83
N GLU A 128 -9.75 -7.12 -2.59
CA GLU A 128 -10.91 -7.92 -2.23
C GLU A 128 -11.86 -7.10 -1.36
N ASN A 129 -13.16 -7.31 -1.55
CA ASN A 129 -14.19 -6.72 -0.71
C ASN A 129 -14.75 -7.72 0.31
N PHE A 130 -15.58 -7.25 1.24
CA PHE A 130 -16.14 -8.05 2.32
C PHE A 130 -17.00 -9.24 1.84
N ALA A 131 -17.60 -9.14 0.64
CA ALA A 131 -18.35 -10.23 0.01
C ALA A 131 -17.48 -11.23 -0.75
N GLY A 132 -16.15 -11.02 -0.79
CA GLY A 132 -15.20 -11.87 -1.51
C GLY A 132 -15.11 -11.61 -3.01
N GLU A 133 -15.66 -10.49 -3.51
CA GLU A 133 -15.43 -10.08 -4.89
C GLU A 133 -14.00 -9.53 -5.01
N GLN A 134 -13.24 -10.04 -5.97
CA GLN A 134 -11.85 -9.66 -6.23
C GLN A 134 -11.73 -8.85 -7.52
N ALA A 135 -10.75 -7.95 -7.55
CA ALA A 135 -10.36 -7.24 -8.76
C ALA A 135 -8.83 -7.05 -8.79
N ASP A 136 -8.22 -7.33 -9.93
CA ASP A 136 -6.79 -7.17 -10.14
C ASP A 136 -6.47 -6.14 -11.23
N ASN A 137 -5.25 -5.61 -11.20
CA ASN A 137 -4.75 -4.67 -12.19
C ASN A 137 -3.24 -4.81 -12.39
N LEU A 138 -2.82 -5.02 -13.63
CA LEU A 138 -1.43 -4.96 -14.04
C LEU A 138 -1.16 -3.65 -14.80
N ARG A 139 -0.20 -2.88 -14.34
CA ARG A 139 0.13 -1.57 -14.91
C ARG A 139 1.61 -1.43 -15.19
N LEU A 140 1.92 -1.01 -16.42
CA LEU A 140 3.24 -0.56 -16.83
C LEU A 140 3.25 0.98 -16.90
N GLN A 141 4.27 1.61 -16.31
CA GLN A 141 4.46 3.05 -16.32
C GLN A 141 5.89 3.41 -16.72
N THR A 142 6.04 4.55 -17.38
CA THR A 142 7.33 5.15 -17.68
C THR A 142 7.38 6.58 -17.16
N SER A 143 8.55 7.03 -16.74
CA SER A 143 8.75 8.38 -16.21
C SER A 143 10.05 9.00 -16.71
N PHE A 144 10.03 10.32 -16.86
CA PHE A 144 11.20 11.13 -17.13
C PHE A 144 11.20 12.34 -16.20
N GLY A 145 12.31 12.55 -15.49
CA GLY A 145 12.53 13.69 -14.64
C GLY A 145 13.82 14.41 -15.01
N PHE A 146 13.78 15.74 -14.98
CA PHE A 146 14.95 16.60 -15.15
C PHE A 146 15.03 17.61 -14.00
N LYS A 147 16.19 17.71 -13.36
CA LYS A 147 16.46 18.64 -12.27
C LYS A 147 17.33 19.79 -12.78
N TYR A 148 16.85 21.02 -12.64
CA TYR A 148 17.55 22.26 -12.95
C TYR A 148 18.20 22.87 -11.69
#